data_AF-A0A452XD67-F1
#
_entry.id   AF-A0A452XD67-F1
#
_cell.length_a   1.000
_cell.length_b   1.000
_cell.length_c   1.000
_cell.angle_alpha   90.00
_cell.angle_beta   90.00
_cell.angle_gamma   90.00
#
_symmetry.space_group_name_H-M   'P 1'
#
loop_
_entity.id
_entity.type
_entity.pdbx_description
1 polymer ?
#
loop_
_entity_poly.entity_id
_entity_poly.type
_entity_poly.pdbx_seq_one_letter_code
_entity_poly.pdbx_strand_id
1 'polypeptide(L)' 'MAIFDTMQTVTPDIYTICLGIAASTASFILLGGEPTKRIAFPHARIMLHQPASAYYRARTP' A
#
# COMPACT_ATOMS: atom_id res chain seq x y z
N MET A 1 -7.34 6.04 -2.75
CA MET A 1 -6.02 5.51 -2.31
C MET A 1 -4.97 6.18 -3.20
N ALA A 2 -4.66 7.47 -2.97
CA ALA A 2 -4.13 8.36 -4.01
C ALA A 2 -2.83 7.89 -4.70
N ILE A 3 -1.86 7.38 -3.93
CA ILE A 3 -0.59 6.86 -4.49
C ILE A 3 -0.88 5.64 -5.38
N PHE A 4 -1.66 4.68 -4.87
CA PHE A 4 -2.02 3.49 -5.62
C PHE A 4 -2.80 3.84 -6.90
N ASP A 5 -3.73 4.78 -6.80
CA ASP A 5 -4.53 5.21 -7.95
C ASP A 5 -3.64 5.87 -9.02
N THR A 6 -2.68 6.68 -8.59
CA THR A 6 -1.67 7.27 -9.48
C THR A 6 -0.81 6.18 -10.12
N MET A 7 -0.42 5.16 -9.35
CA MET A 7 0.35 4.04 -9.87
C MET A 7 -0.35 3.31 -11.03
N GLN A 8 -1.68 3.22 -10.99
CA GLN A 8 -2.47 2.59 -12.05
C GLN A 8 -2.80 3.54 -13.22
N THR A 9 -2.69 4.84 -13.00
CA THR A 9 -3.10 5.86 -14.00
C THR A 9 -1.96 6.22 -14.95
N VAL A 10 -0.72 6.20 -14.46
CA VAL A 10 0.43 6.58 -15.27
C VAL A 10 0.78 5.51 -16.31
N THR A 11 1.22 5.94 -17.49
CA THR A 11 1.60 5.04 -18.58
C THR A 11 2.79 4.10 -18.29
N PRO A 12 3.87 4.51 -17.60
CA PRO A 12 5.00 3.62 -17.36
C PRO A 12 4.71 2.56 -16.29
N ASP A 13 5.25 1.36 -16.51
CA ASP A 13 5.25 0.29 -15.50
C ASP A 13 5.97 0.71 -14.23
N ILE A 14 5.41 0.34 -13.07
CA ILE A 14 5.97 0.71 -11.78
C ILE A 14 6.65 -0.49 -11.13
N TYR A 15 7.93 -0.30 -10.81
CA TYR A 15 8.71 -1.22 -9.99
C TYR A 15 8.53 -0.87 -8.52
N THR A 16 8.22 -1.87 -7.71
CA THR A 16 8.11 -1.71 -6.26
C THR A 16 9.16 -2.57 -5.57
N ILE A 17 9.89 -1.97 -4.64
CA ILE A 17 10.96 -2.63 -3.90
C ILE A 17 10.72 -2.41 -2.40
N CYS A 18 10.54 -3.51 -1.67
CA CYS A 18 10.45 -3.47 -0.21
C CYS A 18 11.81 -3.73 0.41
N LEU A 19 12.30 -2.70 1.12
CA LEU A 19 13.45 -2.76 2.02
C LEU A 19 12.95 -2.59 3.45
N GLY A 20 13.23 -3.56 4.32
CA GLY A 20 12.80 -3.51 5.73
C GLY A 20 11.34 -3.91 5.94
N ILE A 21 10.39 -2.99 5.81
CA ILE A 21 8.98 -3.27 6.11
C ILE A 21 8.00 -2.55 5.18
N ALA A 22 6.98 -3.28 4.72
CA ALA A 22 5.79 -2.72 4.08
C ALA A 22 4.56 -3.15 4.89
N ALA A 23 4.06 -2.27 5.76
CA ALA A 23 2.95 -2.54 6.66
C ALA A 23 1.70 -1.72 6.30
N SER A 24 0.51 -2.32 6.50
CA SER A 24 -0.79 -1.66 6.27
C SER A 24 -0.92 -1.17 4.81
N THR A 25 -1.29 0.10 4.60
CA THR A 25 -1.36 0.74 3.28
C THR A 25 -0.09 0.56 2.44
N ALA A 26 1.10 0.50 3.05
CA ALA A 26 2.34 0.29 2.31
C ALA A 26 2.43 -1.10 1.66
N SER A 27 1.79 -2.12 2.24
CA SER A 27 1.69 -3.46 1.63
C SER A 27 0.87 -3.42 0.34
N PHE A 28 -0.18 -2.60 0.29
CA PHE A 28 -0.97 -2.38 -0.93
C PHE A 28 -0.18 -1.61 -1.98
N ILE A 29 0.60 -0.60 -1.58
CA ILE A 29 1.50 0.12 -2.50
C ILE A 29 2.55 -0.82 -3.07
N LEU A 30 3.16 -1.69 -2.26
CA LEU A 30 4.09 -2.72 -2.74
C LEU A 30 3.43 -3.65 -3.76
N LEU A 31 2.19 -4.06 -3.51
CA LEU A 31 1.41 -4.91 -4.43
C LEU A 31 1.04 -4.20 -5.74
N GLY A 32 0.86 -2.87 -5.71
CA GLY A 32 0.40 -2.06 -6.84
C GLY A 32 1.42 -1.87 -7.97
N GLY A 33 2.65 -2.36 -7.81
CA GLY A 33 3.61 -2.46 -8.91
C GLY A 33 3.18 -3.49 -9.96
N GLU A 34 3.74 -3.37 -11.15
CA GLU A 34 3.46 -4.27 -12.28
C GLU A 34 3.83 -5.73 -11.90
N PRO A 35 2.99 -6.74 -12.24
CA PRO A 35 3.35 -8.15 -12.09
C PRO A 35 4.77 -8.44 -12.57
N THR A 36 5.50 -9.30 -11.84
CA THR A 36 6.94 -9.60 -12.03
C THR A 36 7.93 -8.49 -11.64
N LYS A 37 7.48 -7.23 -11.44
CA LYS A 37 8.33 -6.08 -11.06
C LYS A 37 8.20 -5.67 -9.58
N ARG A 38 7.68 -6.58 -8.76
CA ARG A 38 7.47 -6.41 -7.32
C ARG A 38 8.49 -7.23 -6.55
N ILE A 39 9.39 -6.58 -5.83
CA ILE A 39 10.52 -7.21 -5.15
C ILE A 39 10.42 -6.95 -3.65
N ALA A 40 10.68 -7.97 -2.85
CA ALA A 40 10.92 -7.83 -1.42
C ALA A 40 12.25 -8.50 -1.08
N PHE A 41 13.09 -7.80 -0.31
CA PHE A 41 14.39 -8.33 0.08
C PHE A 41 14.25 -9.48 1.10
N PRO A 42 15.24 -10.37 1.24
CA PRO A 42 15.12 -11.58 2.07
C PRO A 42 14.72 -11.36 3.53
N HIS A 43 15.04 -10.19 4.08
CA HIS A 43 14.70 -9.82 5.47
C HIS A 43 13.54 -8.83 5.56
N ALA A 44 12.90 -8.51 4.43
CA ALA A 44 11.72 -7.67 4.44
C ALA A 44 10.55 -8.35 5.17
N ARG A 45 9.67 -7.53 5.74
CA ARG A 45 8.40 -7.96 6.36
C ARG A 45 7.24 -7.26 5.68
N ILE A 46 6.23 -8.02 5.28
CA ILE A 46 4.99 -7.50 4.72
C ILE A 46 3.88 -7.83 5.71
N MET A 47 3.15 -6.82 6.17
CA MET A 47 2.11 -6.98 7.19
C MET A 47 0.79 -6.39 6.70
N LEU A 48 -0.18 -7.26 6.47
CA LEU A 48 -1.56 -6.89 6.18
C LEU A 48 -2.37 -6.91 7.47
N HIS A 49 -3.17 -5.88 7.69
CA HIS A 49 -4.20 -5.86 8.71
C HIS A 49 -5.42 -5.08 8.23
N GLN A 50 -6.56 -5.34 8.85
CA GLN A 50 -7.81 -4.64 8.58
C GLN A 50 -7.68 -3.12 8.83
N PRO A 51 -8.37 -2.26 8.07
CA PRO A 51 -8.29 -0.82 8.23
C PRO A 51 -8.92 -0.37 9.55
N ALA A 52 -8.16 0.37 10.36
CA ALA A 52 -8.72 1.02 11.53
C ALA A 52 -9.70 2.12 11.09
N SER A 53 -10.92 2.08 11.61
CA SER A 53 -11.94 3.09 11.39
C SER A 53 -12.59 3.44 12.73
N ALA A 54 -12.96 4.70 12.90
CA ALA A 54 -13.71 5.18 14.05
C ALA A 54 -14.93 5.95 13.55
N TYR A 55 -16.10 5.66 14.14
CA TYR A 55 -17.31 6.44 13.89
C TYR A 55 -17.37 7.61 14.85
N TYR A 56 -17.31 8.83 14.32
CA TYR A 56 -17.54 10.04 15.11
C TYR A 56 -19.00 10.47 14.99
N ARG A 57 -19.75 10.38 16.09
CA ARG A 57 -21.08 10.97 16.20
C ARG A 57 -20.94 12.39 16.74
N ALA A 58 -21.13 13.38 15.88
CA ALA A 58 -21.31 14.74 16.35
C ALA A 58 -22.51 14.76 17.30
N ARG A 59 -22.32 15.21 18.54
CA ARG A 59 -23.43 15.54 19.42
C ARG A 59 -24.12 16.76 18.82
N THR A 60 -25.18 16.54 18.05
CA THR A 60 -26.12 17.62 17.75
C THR A 60 -26.79 18.05 19.07
N PRO A 61 -26.91 19.36 19.35
CA PRO A 61 -27.61 19.85 20.53
C PRO A 61 -29.08 19.42 20.56
#